data_AF-M2YCB4-F1
#
_entry.id   AF-M2YCB4-F1
#
_cell.length_a   1.000
_cell.length_b   1.000
_cell.length_c   1.000
_cell.angle_alpha   90.00
_cell.angle_beta   90.00
_cell.angle_gamma   90.00
#
_symmetry.space_group_name_H-M   'P 1'
#
loop_
_entity.id
_entity.type
_entity.pdbx_description
1 polymer ?
#
loop_
_entity_poly.entity_id
_entity_poly.type
_entity_poly.pdbx_seq_one_letter_code
_entity_poly.pdbx_strand_id
1 'polypeptide(L)'
;MDPAATQAAWRYSARSKNNTVAWLLWLGGPFLIGLPIHDFYFGAVGRGLLKLGLIVFAFIALFGGMIGGVAASGSSESTAGVLIILGVVLCIGSFVAILIWWIVDGVTMTSRLERTNDRIRREIAAQQGVDPWSF
;
A
#
# COMPACT_ATOMS: atom_id res chain seq x y z
N MET A 1 15.08 -14.06 -36.52
CA MET A 1 14.60 -13.38 -35.30
C MET A 1 15.64 -12.37 -34.90
N ASP A 2 15.24 -11.13 -34.60
CA ASP A 2 16.16 -10.10 -34.14
C ASP A 2 16.70 -10.49 -32.74
N PRO A 3 18.03 -10.65 -32.56
CA PRO A 3 18.61 -10.99 -31.26
C PRO A 3 18.30 -9.94 -30.18
N ALA A 4 18.15 -8.66 -30.55
CA ALA A 4 17.79 -7.60 -29.60
C ALA A 4 16.33 -7.75 -29.12
N ALA A 5 15.39 -8.06 -30.02
CA ALA A 5 14.00 -8.35 -29.65
C ALA A 5 13.89 -9.58 -28.73
N THR A 6 14.70 -10.61 -28.98
CA THR A 6 14.72 -11.83 -28.16
C THR A 6 15.28 -11.55 -26.75
N GLN A 7 16.32 -10.72 -26.66
CA GLN A 7 16.89 -10.31 -25.37
C GLN A 7 15.93 -9.39 -24.59
N ALA A 8 15.21 -8.50 -25.28
CA ALA A 8 14.17 -7.67 -24.71
C ALA A 8 13.02 -8.50 -24.12
N ALA A 9 12.53 -9.53 -24.85
CA ALA A 9 11.50 -10.46 -24.38
C ALA A 9 11.93 -11.17 -23.09
N TRP A 10 13.16 -11.68 -23.04
CA TRP A 10 13.70 -12.36 -21.86
C TRP A 10 13.74 -11.43 -20.64
N ARG A 11 14.24 -10.20 -20.82
CA ARG A 11 14.28 -9.19 -19.75
C ARG A 11 12.88 -8.77 -19.29
N TYR A 12 11.93 -8.70 -20.22
CA TYR A 12 10.55 -8.36 -19.92
C TYR A 12 9.88 -9.45 -19.09
N SER A 13 9.99 -10.71 -19.51
CA SER A 13 9.43 -11.85 -18.76
C SER A 13 9.96 -11.91 -17.31
N ALA A 14 11.26 -11.63 -17.12
CA ALA A 14 11.89 -11.61 -15.81
C ALA A 14 11.45 -10.45 -14.89
N ARG A 15 10.98 -9.33 -15.45
CA ARG A 15 10.57 -8.14 -14.68
C ARG A 15 9.05 -7.94 -14.61
N SER A 16 8.30 -8.60 -15.51
CA SER A 16 6.86 -8.52 -15.56
C SER A 16 6.24 -8.91 -14.22
N LYS A 17 5.23 -8.15 -13.80
CA LYS A 17 4.52 -8.38 -12.55
C LYS A 17 3.44 -9.42 -12.77
N ASN A 18 3.35 -10.38 -11.85
CA ASN A 18 2.39 -11.47 -11.91
C ASN A 18 1.10 -11.05 -11.18
N ASN A 19 -0.03 -11.20 -11.87
CA ASN A 19 -1.36 -10.89 -11.34
C ASN A 19 -1.67 -11.68 -10.06
N THR A 20 -1.38 -12.98 -10.04
CA THR A 20 -1.63 -13.83 -8.86
C THR A 20 -0.84 -13.35 -7.65
N VAL A 21 0.42 -12.97 -7.84
CA VAL A 21 1.26 -12.43 -6.76
C VAL A 21 0.70 -11.10 -6.25
N ALA A 22 0.27 -10.21 -7.15
CA ALA A 22 -0.36 -8.95 -6.76
C ALA A 22 -1.61 -9.15 -5.90
N TRP A 23 -2.49 -10.09 -6.28
CA TRP A 23 -3.69 -10.42 -5.51
C TRP A 23 -3.38 -11.11 -4.18
N LEU A 24 -2.37 -11.98 -4.12
CA LEU A 24 -1.92 -12.59 -2.87
C LEU A 24 -1.34 -11.54 -1.90
N LEU A 25 -0.55 -10.59 -2.41
CA LEU A 25 0.02 -9.51 -1.59
C LEU A 25 -1.05 -8.53 -1.12
N TRP A 26 -2.08 -8.31 -1.92
CA TRP A 26 -3.26 -7.58 -1.47
C TRP A 26 -3.98 -8.42 -0.41
N LEU A 27 -4.57 -9.57 -0.72
CA LEU A 27 -5.31 -10.40 0.26
C LEU A 27 -4.55 -10.66 1.57
N GLY A 28 -3.22 -10.83 1.53
CA GLY A 28 -2.37 -11.04 2.69
C GLY A 28 -2.05 -9.79 3.51
N GLY A 29 -2.18 -8.58 2.95
CA GLY A 29 -1.84 -7.32 3.63
C GLY A 29 -2.55 -7.10 4.98
N PRO A 30 -3.87 -7.32 5.10
CA PRO A 30 -4.58 -7.18 6.38
C PRO A 30 -4.06 -8.14 7.45
N PHE A 31 -3.63 -9.35 7.06
CA PHE A 31 -3.09 -10.37 7.97
C PHE A 31 -1.65 -10.10 8.40
N LEU A 32 -0.93 -9.23 7.69
CA LEU A 32 0.43 -8.81 8.00
C LEU A 32 0.43 -7.43 8.67
N ILE A 33 -0.42 -7.25 9.69
CA ILE A 33 -0.51 -5.99 10.47
C ILE A 33 -0.90 -4.79 9.57
N GLY A 34 -1.68 -5.04 8.51
CA GLY A 34 -2.08 -4.00 7.56
C GLY A 34 -0.94 -3.47 6.69
N LEU A 35 0.20 -4.16 6.61
CA LEU A 35 1.32 -3.74 5.77
C LEU A 35 0.89 -3.69 4.28
N PRO A 36 0.98 -2.52 3.61
CA PRO A 36 0.57 -2.36 2.22
C PRO A 36 1.65 -2.89 1.25
N ILE A 37 2.00 -4.17 1.37
CA ILE A 37 3.11 -4.82 0.65
C ILE A 37 2.87 -4.78 -0.87
N HIS A 38 1.61 -4.86 -1.30
CA HIS A 38 1.23 -4.71 -2.70
C HIS A 38 1.65 -3.34 -3.27
N ASP A 39 1.58 -2.26 -2.50
CA ASP A 39 2.01 -0.94 -2.97
C ASP A 39 3.51 -0.88 -3.24
N PHE A 40 4.33 -1.51 -2.37
CA PHE A 40 5.76 -1.64 -2.59
C PHE A 40 6.08 -2.54 -3.79
N TYR A 41 5.29 -3.60 -4.01
CA TYR A 41 5.44 -4.49 -5.17
C TYR A 41 5.25 -3.77 -6.51
N PHE A 42 4.33 -2.79 -6.56
CA PHE A 42 4.12 -1.90 -7.71
C PHE A 42 5.10 -0.71 -7.77
N GLY A 43 6.00 -0.56 -6.79
CA GLY A 43 6.93 0.56 -6.70
C GLY A 43 6.29 1.88 -6.24
N ALA A 44 5.07 1.84 -5.70
CA ALA A 44 4.36 3.01 -5.18
C ALA A 44 4.75 3.29 -3.70
N VAL A 45 6.06 3.49 -3.45
CA VAL A 45 6.64 3.61 -2.11
C VAL A 45 5.97 4.70 -1.27
N GLY A 46 5.73 5.89 -1.84
CA GLY A 46 5.08 6.99 -1.13
C GLY A 46 3.66 6.65 -0.65
N ARG A 47 2.89 5.91 -1.45
CA ARG A 47 1.54 5.45 -1.09
C ARG A 47 1.60 4.42 0.05
N GLY A 48 2.56 3.50 -0.01
CA GLY A 48 2.83 2.54 1.05
C GLY A 48 3.21 3.22 2.37
N LEU A 49 4.10 4.22 2.33
CA LEU A 49 4.51 5.00 3.51
C LEU A 49 3.35 5.79 4.12
N LEU A 50 2.47 6.39 3.30
CA LEU A 50 1.33 7.14 3.83
C LEU A 50 0.35 6.23 4.59
N LYS A 51 0.08 5.03 4.07
CA LYS A 51 -0.75 4.03 4.75
C LYS A 51 -0.11 3.51 6.02
N LEU A 52 1.20 3.23 5.99
CA LEU A 52 1.95 2.85 7.18
C LEU A 52 1.85 3.95 8.25
N GLY A 53 2.04 5.21 7.86
CA GLY A 53 1.88 6.36 8.74
C GLY A 53 0.48 6.46 9.34
N LEU A 54 -0.56 6.20 8.56
CA LEU A 54 -1.95 6.20 9.04
C LEU A 54 -2.23 5.06 10.02
N ILE A 55 -1.66 3.86 9.80
CA ILE A 55 -1.74 2.74 10.74
C ILE A 55 -1.05 3.10 12.06
N VAL A 56 0.18 3.62 11.98
CA VAL A 56 0.93 4.07 13.17
C VAL A 56 0.17 5.17 13.91
N PHE A 57 -0.39 6.15 13.18
CA PHE A 57 -1.21 7.20 13.76
C PHE A 57 -2.44 6.65 14.48
N ALA A 58 -3.13 5.65 13.92
CA ALA A 58 -4.27 5.00 14.56
C ALA A 58 -3.88 4.39 15.92
N PHE A 59 -2.75 3.69 15.98
CA PHE A 59 -2.23 3.14 17.23
C PHE A 59 -1.80 4.22 18.22
N ILE A 60 -1.10 5.27 17.76
CA ILE A 60 -0.71 6.40 18.61
C ILE A 60 -1.94 7.11 19.17
N ALA A 61 -2.98 7.32 18.37
CA ALA A 61 -4.20 7.95 18.83
C ALA A 61 -4.91 7.10 19.88
N LEU A 62 -5.02 5.78 19.66
CA LEU A 62 -5.62 4.85 20.61
C LEU A 62 -4.84 4.81 21.92
N PHE A 63 -3.55 4.49 21.88
CA PHE A 63 -2.73 4.38 23.08
C PHE A 63 -2.51 5.72 23.76
N GLY A 64 -2.32 6.80 22.99
CA GLY A 64 -2.20 8.15 23.51
C GLY A 64 -3.46 8.61 24.24
N GLY A 65 -4.64 8.32 23.69
CA GLY A 65 -5.92 8.59 24.35
C GLY A 65 -6.10 7.78 25.63
N MET A 66 -5.72 6.49 25.63
CA MET A 66 -5.80 5.62 26.81
C MET A 66 -4.81 6.04 27.91
N ILE A 67 -3.54 6.26 27.57
CA ILE A 67 -2.50 6.68 28.52
C ILE A 67 -2.80 8.08 29.06
N GLY A 68 -3.15 9.02 28.18
CA GLY A 68 -3.53 10.37 28.56
C GLY A 68 -4.79 10.39 29.43
N GLY A 69 -5.77 9.55 29.11
CA GLY A 69 -6.98 9.35 29.90
C GLY A 69 -6.69 8.86 31.32
N VAL A 70 -5.88 7.80 31.45
CA VAL A 70 -5.46 7.26 32.76
C VAL A 70 -4.64 8.28 33.55
N ALA A 71 -3.75 9.05 32.89
CA ALA A 71 -2.99 10.09 33.58
C ALA A 71 -3.89 11.22 34.11
N ALA A 72 -4.96 11.56 33.37
CA ALA A 72 -5.91 12.61 33.75
C ALA A 72 -6.94 12.15 34.79
N SER A 73 -7.16 10.85 34.99
CA SER A 73 -8.19 10.35 35.92
C SER A 73 -7.92 10.70 37.39
N GLY A 74 -6.66 10.98 37.75
CA GLY A 74 -6.30 11.45 39.08
C GLY A 74 -6.64 12.92 39.36
N SER A 75 -7.00 13.71 38.33
CA SER A 75 -7.27 15.15 38.45
C SER A 75 -8.64 15.57 37.93
N SER A 76 -9.13 14.95 36.86
CA SER A 76 -10.45 15.25 36.27
C SER A 76 -10.99 14.06 35.48
N GLU A 77 -12.09 13.48 35.96
CA GLU A 77 -12.79 12.39 35.28
C GLU A 77 -13.35 12.81 33.92
N SER A 78 -13.82 14.06 33.78
CA SER A 78 -14.34 14.55 32.50
C SER A 78 -13.25 14.66 31.45
N THR A 79 -12.06 15.14 31.84
CA THR A 79 -10.91 15.25 30.94
C THR A 79 -10.41 13.87 30.53
N ALA A 80 -10.35 12.93 31.48
CA ALA A 80 -9.99 11.53 31.21
C ALA A 80 -10.91 10.88 30.17
N GLY A 81 -12.23 11.03 30.35
CA GLY A 81 -13.22 10.50 29.41
C GLY A 81 -13.08 11.08 28.00
N VAL A 82 -12.87 12.39 27.88
CA VAL A 82 -12.68 13.05 26.57
C VAL A 82 -11.44 12.53 25.85
N LEU A 83 -10.31 12.36 26.52
CA LEU A 83 -9.08 11.87 25.91
C LEU A 83 -9.21 10.44 25.39
N ILE A 84 -9.89 9.57 26.15
CA ILE A 84 -10.16 8.18 25.74
C ILE A 84 -11.08 8.16 24.52
N ILE A 85 -12.19 8.90 24.57
CA ILE A 85 -13.15 8.97 23.44
C ILE A 85 -12.47 9.52 22.19
N LEU A 86 -11.67 10.58 22.31
CA LEU A 86 -10.94 11.16 21.19
C LEU A 86 -9.98 10.14 20.57
N GLY A 87 -9.22 9.41 21.39
CA GLY A 87 -8.31 8.36 20.92
C GLY A 87 -9.04 7.24 20.18
N VAL A 88 -10.19 6.79 20.70
CA VAL A 88 -11.04 5.77 20.06
C VAL A 88 -11.61 6.28 18.74
N VAL A 89 -12.16 7.49 18.69
CA VAL A 89 -12.74 8.08 17.47
C VAL A 89 -11.68 8.23 16.37
N LEU A 90 -10.49 8.73 16.71
CA LEU A 90 -9.38 8.86 15.77
C LEU A 90 -8.87 7.50 15.27
N CYS A 91 -8.82 6.49 16.14
CA CYS A 91 -8.47 5.13 15.77
C CYS A 91 -9.49 4.53 14.78
N ILE A 92 -10.79 4.61 15.09
CA ILE A 92 -11.87 4.11 14.24
C ILE A 92 -11.87 4.85 12.90
N GLY A 93 -11.78 6.18 12.90
CA GLY A 93 -11.73 6.98 11.68
C GLY A 93 -10.56 6.61 10.78
N SER A 94 -9.38 6.39 11.37
CA SER A 94 -8.20 5.94 10.62
C SER A 94 -8.40 4.54 10.03
N PHE A 95 -9.00 3.63 10.78
CA PHE A 95 -9.29 2.27 10.31
C PHE A 95 -10.29 2.26 9.14
N VAL A 96 -11.34 3.09 9.22
CA VAL A 96 -12.30 3.26 8.12
C VAL A 96 -11.62 3.84 6.88
N ALA A 97 -10.77 4.86 7.03
CA ALA A 97 -10.01 5.41 5.93
C ALA A 97 -9.10 4.37 5.27
N ILE A 98 -8.41 3.54 6.05
CA ILE A 98 -7.60 2.42 5.55
C ILE A 98 -8.47 1.41 4.80
N LEU A 99 -9.63 1.02 5.34
CA LEU A 99 -10.55 0.08 4.70
C LEU A 99 -11.08 0.59 3.35
N ILE A 100 -11.51 1.85 3.29
CA ILE A 100 -11.95 2.47 2.02
C ILE A 100 -10.79 2.43 1.02
N TRP A 101 -9.60 2.84 1.47
CA TRP A 101 -8.43 2.87 0.60
C TRP A 101 -8.03 1.48 0.10
N TRP A 102 -8.16 0.47 0.97
CA TRP A 102 -7.93 -0.93 0.68
C TRP A 102 -8.84 -1.44 -0.44
N ILE A 103 -10.13 -1.10 -0.39
CA ILE A 103 -11.11 -1.42 -1.44
C ILE A 103 -10.75 -0.74 -2.76
N VAL A 104 -10.39 0.55 -2.71
CA VAL A 104 -9.96 1.29 -3.92
C VAL A 104 -8.73 0.64 -4.57
N ASP A 105 -7.78 0.12 -3.78
CA ASP A 105 -6.66 -0.63 -4.35
C ASP A 105 -7.09 -1.90 -5.06
N GLY A 106 -8.03 -2.66 -4.48
CA GLY A 106 -8.55 -3.88 -5.08
C GLY A 106 -9.23 -3.61 -6.43
N VAL A 107 -10.06 -2.57 -6.50
CA VAL A 107 -10.72 -2.14 -7.74
C VAL A 107 -9.72 -1.64 -8.78
N THR A 108 -8.67 -0.95 -8.36
CA THR A 108 -7.66 -0.41 -9.28
C THR A 108 -6.51 -1.39 -9.58
N MET A 109 -6.51 -2.58 -8.98
CA MET A 109 -5.41 -3.55 -9.03
C MET A 109 -5.01 -3.93 -10.45
N THR A 110 -5.98 -4.34 -11.27
CA THR A 110 -5.76 -4.76 -12.66
C THR A 110 -5.14 -3.64 -13.49
N SER A 111 -5.74 -2.45 -13.42
CA SER A 111 -5.22 -1.27 -14.13
C SER A 111 -3.81 -0.87 -13.69
N ARG A 112 -3.46 -1.04 -12.40
CA ARG A 112 -2.12 -0.76 -11.88
C ARG A 112 -1.10 -1.76 -12.39
N LEU A 113 -1.48 -3.04 -12.48
CA LEU A 113 -0.64 -4.11 -13.01
C LEU A 113 -0.34 -3.87 -14.50
N GLU A 114 -1.36 -3.58 -15.31
CA GLU A 114 -1.22 -3.27 -16.74
C GLU A 114 -0.29 -2.07 -16.94
N ARG A 115 -0.56 -0.94 -16.27
CA ARG A 115 0.30 0.26 -16.35
C ARG A 115 1.75 -0.01 -15.94
N THR A 116 1.95 -0.85 -14.94
CA THR A 116 3.31 -1.20 -14.47
C THR A 116 4.02 -2.07 -15.50
N ASN A 117 3.33 -3.06 -16.07
CA ASN A 117 3.87 -3.93 -17.11
C ASN A 117 4.15 -3.16 -18.40
N ASP A 118 3.27 -2.24 -18.80
CA ASP A 118 3.48 -1.36 -19.95
C ASP A 118 4.69 -0.45 -19.76
N ARG A 119 4.87 0.11 -18.55
CA ARG A 119 6.06 0.90 -18.22
C ARG A 119 7.33 0.07 -18.34
N ILE A 120 7.34 -1.13 -17.76
CA ILE A 120 8.49 -2.06 -17.83
C ILE A 120 8.80 -2.43 -19.29
N ARG A 121 7.77 -2.69 -20.10
CA ARG A 121 7.91 -2.99 -21.53
C ARG A 121 8.58 -1.84 -22.28
N ARG A 122 8.11 -0.60 -22.09
CA ARG A 122 8.69 0.60 -22.70
C ARG A 122 10.12 0.87 -22.23
N GLU A 123 10.42 0.71 -20.95
CA GLU A 123 11.77 0.88 -20.40
C GLU A 123 12.76 -0.11 -21.02
N ILE A 124 12.37 -1.38 -21.19
CA ILE A 124 13.23 -2.42 -21.77
C ILE A 124 13.42 -2.19 -23.26
N ALA A 125 12.34 -1.82 -23.97
CA ALA A 125 12.38 -1.46 -25.38
C ALA A 125 13.33 -0.29 -25.65
N ALA A 126 13.25 0.77 -24.84
CA ALA A 126 14.15 1.92 -24.91
C ALA A 126 15.63 1.54 -24.64
N GLN A 127 15.88 0.60 -23.72
CA GLN A 127 17.24 0.12 -23.43
C GLN A 127 17.84 -0.72 -24.56
N GLN A 128 17.01 -1.37 -25.36
CA GLN A 128 17.42 -2.29 -26.42
C GLN A 128 17.34 -1.65 -27.83
N GLY A 129 16.72 -0.47 -27.96
CA GLY A 129 16.53 0.20 -29.25
C GLY A 129 15.50 -0.48 -30.15
N VAL A 130 14.55 -1.22 -29.56
CA VAL A 130 13.55 -2.02 -30.30
C VAL A 130 12.15 -1.46 -30.02
N ASP A 131 11.19 -1.69 -30.91
CA ASP A 131 9.80 -1.32 -30.69
C ASP A 131 9.17 -2.13 -29.52
N PRO A 132 8.52 -1.48 -28.54
CA PRO A 132 7.95 -2.15 -27.36
C PRO A 132 6.87 -3.20 -27.64
N TRP A 133 6.26 -3.21 -28.82
CA TRP A 133 5.21 -4.18 -29.19
C TRP A 133 5.68 -5.25 -30.17
N SER A 134 6.97 -5.23 -30.51
CA SER A 134 7.58 -6.21 -31.40
C SER A 134 7.98 -7.54 -30.73
N PHE A 135 7.80 -7.65 -29.40
CA PHE A 135 8.18 -8.82 -28.60
C PHE A 135 7.18 -9.14 -27.47
#